data_AF-M6ZS08-F1
#
_entry.id   AF-M6ZS08-F1
#
_cell.length_a   1.000
_cell.length_b   1.000
_cell.length_c   1.000
_cell.angle_alpha   90.00
_cell.angle_beta   90.00
_cell.angle_gamma   90.00
#
_symmetry.space_group_name_H-M   'P 1'
#
loop_
_entity.id
_entity.type
_entity.pdbx_description
1 polymer ?
#
loop_
_entity_poly.entity_id
_entity_poly.type
_entity_poly.pdbx_seq_one_letter_code
_entity_poly.pdbx_strand_id
1 'polypeptide(L)'
;MKLNKNSIDPKLILELRKNLLSWFHKNKRELPFRINKNAYRIWVSEIMLQQTRVTAMLPIYETFLKRFPDPNSLSEASEEEVMKYWKGLGYYSRAKNLKKELGFSSKNTKVVFLKIMKRHF
;
A
#
# COMPACT_ATOMS: atom_id res chain seq x y z
N MET A 1 -26.08 29.18 18.20
CA MET A 1 -26.63 27.81 18.08
C MET A 1 -25.47 26.86 17.78
N LYS A 2 -24.92 26.21 18.81
CA LYS A 2 -23.75 25.30 18.66
C LYS A 2 -24.24 23.99 18.06
N LEU A 3 -23.66 23.55 16.94
CA LEU A 3 -23.98 22.26 16.31
C LEU A 3 -23.79 21.14 17.34
N ASN A 4 -24.87 20.43 17.67
CA ASN A 4 -24.84 19.26 18.52
C ASN A 4 -24.09 18.14 17.77
N LYS A 5 -23.09 17.52 18.39
CA LYS A 5 -22.38 16.37 17.81
C LYS A 5 -23.35 15.19 17.80
N ASN A 6 -24.07 15.04 16.68
CA ASN A 6 -24.90 13.86 16.37
C ASN A 6 -24.11 12.59 16.67
N SER A 7 -24.41 11.94 17.79
CA SER A 7 -23.94 10.59 18.07
C SER A 7 -24.58 9.66 17.04
N ILE A 8 -23.78 9.16 16.09
CA ILE A 8 -24.24 8.15 15.13
C ILE A 8 -24.73 6.93 15.93
N ASP A 9 -25.93 6.44 15.62
CA ASP A 9 -26.51 5.26 16.25
C ASP A 9 -25.56 4.04 16.12
N PRO A 10 -25.11 3.41 17.22
CA PRO A 10 -24.30 2.20 17.18
C PRO A 10 -24.91 1.06 16.36
N LYS A 11 -26.24 0.96 16.31
CA LYS A 11 -26.95 -0.04 15.51
C LYS A 11 -26.75 0.19 14.02
N LEU A 12 -26.84 1.45 13.59
CA LEU A 12 -26.57 1.85 12.21
C LEU A 12 -25.13 1.53 11.79
N ILE A 13 -24.15 1.78 12.67
CA ILE A 13 -22.74 1.43 12.40
C ILE A 13 -22.57 -0.08 12.20
N LEU A 14 -23.21 -0.88 13.06
CA LEU A 14 -23.13 -2.33 12.97
C LEU A 14 -23.73 -2.85 11.66
N GLU A 15 -24.89 -2.32 11.28
CA GLU A 15 -25.59 -2.67 10.05
C GLU A 15 -24.78 -2.28 8.81
N LEU A 16 -24.23 -1.06 8.78
CA LEU A 16 -23.35 -0.59 7.71
C LEU A 16 -22.13 -1.51 7.54
N ARG A 17 -21.44 -1.85 8.63
CA ARG A 17 -20.28 -2.75 8.59
C ARG A 17 -20.65 -4.11 8.03
N LYS A 18 -21.75 -4.70 8.49
CA LYS A 18 -22.24 -6.00 8.01
C LYS A 18 -22.54 -5.97 6.51
N ASN A 19 -23.27 -4.95 6.06
CA ASN A 19 -23.67 -4.81 4.66
C ASN A 19 -22.46 -4.55 3.75
N LEU A 20 -21.54 -3.69 4.17
CA LEU A 20 -20.30 -3.40 3.43
C LEU A 20 -19.41 -4.65 3.31
N LEU A 21 -19.21 -5.39 4.40
CA LEU A 21 -18.41 -6.61 4.38
C LEU A 21 -19.06 -7.69 3.50
N SER A 22 -20.38 -7.89 3.62
CA SER A 22 -21.12 -8.83 2.78
C SER A 22 -20.98 -8.50 1.29
N TRP A 23 -21.14 -7.23 0.91
CA TRP A 23 -20.91 -6.79 -0.45
C TRP A 23 -19.47 -7.00 -0.90
N PHE A 24 -18.48 -6.67 -0.05
CA PHE A 24 -17.06 -6.85 -0.37
C PHE A 24 -16.70 -8.32 -0.59
N HIS A 25 -17.22 -9.23 0.23
CA HIS A 25 -16.99 -10.67 0.05
C HIS A 25 -17.49 -11.18 -1.30
N LYS A 26 -18.61 -10.64 -1.80
CA LYS A 26 -19.22 -11.03 -3.08
C LYS A 26 -18.62 -10.34 -4.30
N ASN A 27 -18.17 -9.08 -4.17
CA ASN A 27 -17.84 -8.21 -5.30
C ASN A 27 -16.36 -7.78 -5.36
N LYS A 28 -15.52 -8.22 -4.42
CA LYS A 28 -14.10 -7.86 -4.44
C LYS A 28 -13.44 -8.34 -5.74
N ARG A 29 -12.64 -7.47 -6.33
CA ARG A 29 -11.72 -7.83 -7.41
C ARG A 29 -10.58 -8.69 -6.86
N GLU A 30 -10.20 -9.70 -7.63
CA GLU A 30 -8.97 -10.45 -7.39
C GLU A 30 -7.77 -9.58 -7.76
N LEU A 31 -6.91 -9.30 -6.79
CA LEU A 31 -5.71 -8.49 -6.97
C LEU A 31 -4.54 -9.25 -6.33
N PRO A 32 -3.37 -9.37 -7.01
CA PRO A 32 -2.26 -10.19 -6.53
C PRO A 32 -1.80 -9.84 -5.10
N PHE A 33 -1.79 -8.55 -4.77
CA PHE A 33 -1.42 -8.04 -3.44
C PHE A 33 -2.49 -8.26 -2.35
N ARG A 34 -3.72 -8.67 -2.71
CA ARG A 34 -4.77 -9.05 -1.74
C ARG A 34 -4.74 -10.53 -1.39
N ILE A 35 -4.18 -11.36 -2.27
CA ILE A 35 -4.05 -12.81 -2.04
C ILE A 35 -2.86 -13.07 -1.11
N ASN A 36 -1.74 -12.40 -1.35
CA ASN A 36 -0.54 -12.54 -0.55
C ASN A 36 -0.50 -11.51 0.59
N LYS A 37 -0.63 -11.98 1.84
CA LYS A 37 -0.61 -11.13 3.05
C LYS A 37 0.79 -10.68 3.48
N ASN A 38 1.80 -10.79 2.62
CA ASN A 38 3.14 -10.30 2.89
C ASN A 38 3.15 -8.76 3.03
N ALA A 39 3.62 -8.27 4.17
CA ALA A 39 3.61 -6.85 4.51
C ALA A 39 4.40 -5.99 3.51
N TYR A 40 5.53 -6.47 3.01
CA TYR A 40 6.33 -5.75 1.99
C TYR A 40 5.56 -5.62 0.68
N ARG A 41 4.94 -6.72 0.22
CA ARG A 41 4.15 -6.73 -1.02
C ARG A 41 2.92 -5.82 -0.94
N ILE A 42 2.25 -5.78 0.21
CA ILE A 42 1.15 -4.86 0.49
C ILE A 42 1.67 -3.43 0.44
N TRP A 43 2.76 -3.13 1.17
CA TRP A 43 3.30 -1.78 1.22
C TRP A 43 3.72 -1.23 -0.14
N VAL A 44 4.45 -2.03 -0.94
CA VAL A 44 4.79 -1.67 -2.33
C VAL A 44 3.53 -1.38 -3.14
N SER A 45 2.48 -2.21 -2.99
CA SER A 45 1.22 -2.01 -3.72
C SER A 45 0.52 -0.70 -3.35
N GLU A 46 0.48 -0.35 -2.06
CA GLU A 46 -0.13 0.89 -1.59
C GLU A 46 0.61 2.12 -2.13
N ILE A 47 1.94 2.13 -2.08
CA ILE A 47 2.75 3.24 -2.61
C ILE A 47 2.57 3.37 -4.12
N MET A 48 2.55 2.27 -4.87
CA MET A 48 2.33 2.31 -6.31
C MET A 48 0.92 2.80 -6.68
N LEU A 49 -0.10 2.47 -5.89
CA LEU A 49 -1.49 2.86 -6.14
C LEU A 49 -1.80 4.33 -5.79
N GLN A 50 -0.90 5.04 -5.10
CA GLN A 50 -1.04 6.48 -4.91
C GLN A 50 -1.11 7.19 -6.27
N GLN A 51 -2.23 7.85 -6.54
CA GLN A 51 -2.49 8.59 -7.78
C GLN A 51 -2.29 7.77 -9.07
N THR A 52 -2.38 6.43 -9.00
CA THR A 52 -2.19 5.54 -10.15
C THR A 52 -3.33 4.53 -10.24
N ARG A 53 -3.80 4.21 -11.45
CA ARG A 53 -4.86 3.20 -11.66
C ARG A 53 -4.28 1.79 -11.51
N VAL A 54 -5.09 0.88 -10.95
CA VAL A 54 -4.72 -0.55 -10.78
C VAL A 54 -4.24 -1.17 -12.10
N THR A 55 -4.93 -0.91 -13.21
CA THR A 55 -4.59 -1.49 -14.53
C THR A 55 -3.22 -1.07 -15.04
N ALA A 56 -2.81 0.18 -14.80
CA ALA A 56 -1.49 0.67 -15.17
C ALA A 56 -0.40 0.16 -14.22
N MET A 57 -0.74 -0.02 -12.94
CA MET A 57 0.19 -0.43 -11.91
C MET A 57 0.52 -1.92 -11.92
N LEU A 58 -0.43 -2.80 -12.23
CA LEU A 58 -0.26 -4.26 -12.16
C LEU A 58 0.99 -4.81 -12.88
N PRO A 59 1.26 -4.51 -14.17
CA PRO A 59 2.45 -5.06 -14.86
C PRO A 59 3.76 -4.53 -14.26
N ILE A 60 3.76 -3.30 -13.75
CA ILE A 60 4.93 -2.69 -13.10
C ILE A 60 5.13 -3.32 -11.73
N TYR A 61 4.07 -3.58 -10.98
CA TYR A 61 4.12 -4.24 -9.68
C TYR A 61 4.72 -5.65 -9.78
N GLU A 62 4.30 -6.44 -10.77
CA GLU A 62 4.81 -7.79 -10.97
C GLU A 62 6.30 -7.80 -11.34
N THR A 63 6.71 -6.94 -12.28
CA THR A 63 8.12 -6.84 -12.69
C THR A 63 9.01 -6.29 -11.57
N PHE A 64 8.51 -5.30 -10.82
CA PHE A 64 9.20 -4.72 -9.66
C PHE A 64 9.42 -5.76 -8.57
N LEU A 65 8.41 -6.54 -8.20
CA LEU A 65 8.55 -7.58 -7.17
C LEU A 65 9.28 -8.83 -7.63
N LYS A 66 9.39 -9.05 -8.95
CA LYS A 66 10.30 -10.07 -9.48
C LYS A 66 11.76 -9.65 -9.29
N ARG A 67 12.07 -8.36 -9.43
CA ARG A 67 13.43 -7.84 -9.23
C ARG A 67 13.77 -7.63 -7.77
N PHE A 68 12.83 -7.09 -7.01
CA PHE A 68 12.96 -6.77 -5.58
C PHE A 68 11.95 -7.61 -4.78
N PRO A 69 12.21 -8.91 -4.56
CA PRO A 69 11.26 -9.81 -3.89
C PRO A 69 11.07 -9.50 -2.40
N ASP A 70 12.05 -8.84 -1.78
CA ASP A 70 12.10 -8.54 -0.35
C ASP A 70 12.71 -7.16 -0.05
N PRO A 71 12.55 -6.64 1.18
CA PRO A 71 13.10 -5.34 1.56
C PRO A 71 14.61 -5.19 1.38
N ASN A 72 15.39 -6.25 1.61
CA ASN A 72 16.86 -6.17 1.54
C ASN A 72 17.28 -5.94 0.09
N SER A 73 16.72 -6.72 -0.83
CA SER A 73 16.98 -6.58 -2.27
C SER A 73 16.66 -5.18 -2.82
N LEU A 74 15.62 -4.51 -2.31
CA LEU A 74 15.31 -3.12 -2.67
C LEU A 74 16.27 -2.11 -2.01
N SER A 75 16.67 -2.37 -0.76
CA SER A 75 17.56 -1.48 -0.02
C SER A 75 18.97 -1.42 -0.62
N GLU A 76 19.48 -2.56 -1.11
CA GLU A 76 20.81 -2.74 -1.71
C GLU A 76 20.89 -2.25 -3.16
N ALA A 77 19.76 -2.13 -3.85
CA ALA A 77 19.70 -1.65 -5.23
C ALA A 77 20.22 -0.22 -5.38
N SER A 78 20.72 0.15 -6.56
CA SER A 78 21.03 1.55 -6.88
C SER A 78 19.73 2.35 -7.11
N GLU A 79 19.76 3.68 -6.89
CA GLU A 79 18.59 4.51 -7.21
C GLU A 79 18.19 4.40 -8.68
N GLU A 80 19.16 4.37 -9.58
CA GLU A 80 18.95 4.23 -11.03
C GLU A 80 18.23 2.93 -11.37
N GLU A 81 18.62 1.83 -10.73
CA GLU A 81 17.95 0.54 -10.92
C GLU A 81 16.50 0.58 -10.41
N VAL A 82 16.27 1.16 -9.24
CA VAL A 82 14.90 1.33 -8.72
C VAL A 82 14.07 2.17 -9.68
N MET A 83 14.60 3.28 -10.21
CA MET A 83 13.89 4.12 -11.19
C MET A 83 13.59 3.36 -12.48
N LYS A 84 14.51 2.50 -12.95
CA LYS A 84 14.32 1.66 -14.14
C LYS A 84 13.10 0.76 -14.00
N TYR A 85 12.94 0.09 -12.88
CA TYR A 85 11.79 -0.79 -12.61
C TYR A 85 10.53 -0.04 -12.17
N TRP A 86 10.62 1.24 -11.83
CA TRP A 86 9.48 2.12 -11.51
C TRP A 86 8.95 2.89 -12.73
N LYS A 87 9.69 2.86 -13.85
CA LYS A 87 9.39 3.62 -15.06
C LYS A 87 7.96 3.34 -15.54
N GLY A 88 7.20 4.41 -15.81
CA GLY A 88 5.80 4.34 -16.27
C GLY A 88 4.76 4.69 -15.20
N LEU A 89 5.10 4.63 -13.91
CA LEU A 89 4.20 5.07 -12.82
C LEU A 89 4.24 6.58 -12.56
N GLY A 90 5.26 7.28 -13.05
CA GLY A 90 5.52 8.68 -12.70
C GLY A 90 5.80 8.87 -11.20
N TYR A 91 5.89 10.13 -10.75
CA TYR A 91 6.10 10.50 -9.35
C TYR A 91 7.26 9.70 -8.69
N TYR A 92 8.45 9.79 -9.28
CA TYR A 92 9.65 9.05 -8.87
C TYR A 92 10.11 9.30 -7.43
N SER A 93 9.66 10.39 -6.81
CA SER A 93 9.84 10.63 -5.36
C SER A 93 9.26 9.51 -4.50
N ARG A 94 8.18 8.84 -4.92
CA ARG A 94 7.61 7.68 -4.22
C ARG A 94 8.60 6.51 -4.16
N ALA A 95 9.23 6.20 -5.28
CA ALA A 95 10.23 5.13 -5.37
C ALA A 95 11.47 5.43 -4.52
N LYS A 96 11.92 6.69 -4.52
CA LYS A 96 13.04 7.14 -3.67
C LYS A 96 12.71 7.05 -2.19
N ASN A 97 11.53 7.50 -1.78
CA ASN A 97 11.09 7.43 -0.39
C ASN A 97 10.93 5.97 0.08
N LEU A 98 10.36 5.11 -0.76
CA LEU A 98 10.23 3.67 -0.51
C LEU A 98 11.60 3.05 -0.18
N LYS A 99 12.63 3.32 -1.00
CA LYS A 99 13.99 2.83 -0.76
C LYS A 99 14.61 3.43 0.52
N LYS A 100 14.49 4.75 0.70
CA LYS A 100 15.07 5.48 1.84
C LYS A 100 14.54 4.96 3.17
N GLU A 101 13.24 4.68 3.26
CA GLU A 101 12.60 4.17 4.47
C GLU A 101 13.09 2.78 4.85
N LEU A 102 13.44 1.94 3.86
CA LEU A 102 14.07 0.64 4.12
C LEU A 102 15.51 0.76 4.61
N GLY A 103 16.30 1.64 4.00
CA GLY A 103 17.68 1.87 4.40
C GLY A 103 17.83 2.39 5.84
N PHE A 104 16.83 3.13 6.34
CA PHE A 104 16.83 3.67 7.70
C PHE A 104 16.37 2.66 8.77
N SER A 105 15.80 1.53 8.39
CA SER A 105 14.97 0.72 9.31
C SER A 105 15.16 -0.79 9.18
N SER A 106 16.40 -1.25 8.93
CA SER A 106 16.74 -2.68 8.87
C SER A 106 16.49 -3.47 10.17
N LYS A 107 15.98 -2.85 11.24
CA LYS A 107 15.75 -3.52 12.53
C LYS A 107 14.28 -3.81 12.89
N ASN A 108 13.25 -3.31 12.20
CA ASN A 108 11.86 -3.73 12.52
C ASN A 108 10.78 -3.37 11.47
N THR A 109 10.59 -4.22 10.46
CA THR A 109 9.64 -4.00 9.34
C THR A 109 8.17 -3.83 9.78
N LYS A 110 7.76 -4.48 10.88
CA LYS A 110 6.38 -4.34 11.43
C LYS A 110 6.10 -2.95 12.01
N VAL A 111 7.09 -2.34 12.68
CA VAL A 111 6.95 -1.01 13.29
C VAL A 111 6.88 0.07 12.22
N VAL A 112 7.68 -0.09 11.16
CA VAL A 112 7.70 0.79 9.99
C VAL A 112 6.32 0.80 9.30
N PHE A 113 5.75 -0.38 9.04
CA PHE A 113 4.43 -0.50 8.44
C PHE A 113 3.35 0.24 9.24
N LEU A 114 3.30 0.04 10.56
CA LEU A 114 2.32 0.71 11.44
C LEU A 114 2.54 2.23 11.53
N LYS A 115 3.80 2.69 11.49
CA LYS A 115 4.13 4.13 11.56
C LYS A 115 3.81 4.85 10.26
N ILE A 116 4.01 4.20 9.11
CA ILE A 116 3.68 4.75 7.78
C ILE A 116 2.17 4.79 7.58
N MET A 117 1.45 3.71 7.92
CA MET A 117 -0.01 3.67 7.78
C MET A 117 -0.73 4.75 8.62
N LYS A 118 -0.18 5.11 9.80
CA LYS A 118 -0.72 6.20 10.64
C LYS A 118 -0.37 7.62 10.16
N ARG A 119 0.58 7.77 9.24
CA ARG A 119 1.07 9.07 8.78
C ARG A 119 0.43 9.51 7.46
N HIS A 120 -0.12 8.57 6.71
CA HIS A 120 -0.71 8.77 5.39
C HIS A 120 -2.22 8.45 5.32
N PHE A 121 -2.79 7.88 6.39
CA PHE A 121 -4.23 7.69 6.61
C PHE A 121 -4.61 8.21 8.01
#